data_AF-A0A1G1X5F3-F1
#
_entry.id   AF-A0A1G1X5F3-F1
#
_cell.length_a   1.000
_cell.length_b   1.000
_cell.length_c   1.000
_cell.angle_alpha   90.00
_cell.angle_beta   90.00
_cell.angle_gamma   90.00
#
_symmetry.space_group_name_H-M   'P 1'
#
loop_
_entity.id
_entity.type
_entity.pdbx_description
1 polymer ?
#
loop_
_entity_poly.entity_id
_entity_poly.type
_entity_poly.pdbx_seq_one_letter_code
_entity_poly.pdbx_strand_id
1 'polypeptide(L)'
;MSYTIAIESVSVVGQEASSGGFTCSEAHKSCMPAFVFSVAGQVGFRNALEHLVDCRKKECQGLRKKVRESMHAKIKWLFAENALLGCMECQSFLYGSRQPMNLGENKNFVLTAHHLAKCSHDSCARLRRSVLLTIRDSVSPSATSKDLM
;
A
#
# COMPACT_ATOMS: atom_id res chain seq x y z
N MET A 1 -10.39 37.34 -17.18
CA MET A 1 -11.30 36.23 -16.86
C MET A 1 -10.70 35.49 -15.67
N SER A 2 -11.30 35.66 -14.50
CA SER A 2 -10.78 35.11 -13.24
C SER A 2 -11.40 33.74 -13.00
N TYR A 3 -10.60 32.68 -13.03
CA TYR A 3 -11.06 31.33 -12.72
C TYR A 3 -10.92 31.12 -11.22
N THR A 4 -12.02 31.33 -10.50
CA THR A 4 -12.16 30.92 -9.10
C THR A 4 -12.37 29.40 -9.09
N ILE A 5 -11.31 28.63 -8.80
CA ILE A 5 -11.47 27.19 -8.54
C ILE A 5 -12.09 27.08 -7.14
N ALA A 6 -13.37 26.74 -7.11
CA ALA A 6 -14.04 26.31 -5.89
C ALA A 6 -13.33 25.06 -5.37
N ILE A 7 -12.63 25.19 -4.25
CA ILE A 7 -12.14 24.05 -3.49
C ILE A 7 -13.38 23.47 -2.83
N GLU A 8 -13.94 22.40 -3.41
CA GLU A 8 -14.92 21.57 -2.72
C GLU A 8 -14.26 21.05 -1.45
N SER A 9 -14.75 21.55 -0.31
CA SER A 9 -14.46 21.02 1.01
C SER A 9 -14.96 19.58 1.04
N VAL A 10 -14.07 18.62 0.80
CA VAL A 10 -14.34 17.21 1.05
C VAL A 10 -14.53 17.07 2.56
N SER A 11 -15.79 17.04 2.96
CA SER A 11 -16.21 16.70 4.31
C SER A 11 -15.47 15.45 4.74
N VAL A 12 -14.68 15.59 5.81
CA VAL A 12 -14.11 14.48 6.56
C VAL A 12 -15.29 13.68 7.09
N VAL A 13 -15.72 12.67 6.33
CA VAL A 13 -16.72 11.73 6.80
C VAL A 13 -16.10 11.03 8.00
N GLY A 14 -16.80 11.20 9.12
CA GLY A 14 -16.44 10.73 10.43
C GLY A 14 -15.96 9.30 10.40
N GLN A 15 -14.93 9.09 11.20
CA GLN A 15 -14.41 7.83 11.64
C GLN A 15 -15.52 7.09 12.40
N GLU A 16 -16.43 6.41 11.70
CA GLU A 16 -17.25 5.39 12.31
C GLU A 16 -16.34 4.20 12.61
N ALA A 17 -15.82 4.20 13.83
CA ALA A 17 -15.26 3.02 14.46
C ALA A 17 -16.39 1.98 14.58
N SER A 18 -16.57 1.17 13.54
CA SER A 18 -17.32 -0.07 13.65
C SER A 18 -16.66 -0.89 14.77
N SER A 19 -17.39 -1.13 15.85
CA SER A 19 -16.95 -1.83 17.06
C SER A 19 -16.65 -3.33 16.85
N GLY A 20 -16.54 -3.78 15.60
CA GLY A 20 -15.96 -5.07 15.22
C GLY A 20 -14.56 -4.82 14.69
N GLY A 21 -13.53 -5.26 15.41
CA GLY A 21 -12.14 -5.05 15.00
C GLY A 21 -11.86 -5.62 13.60
N PHE A 22 -11.05 -4.90 12.81
CA PHE A 22 -10.66 -5.30 11.46
C PHE A 22 -10.06 -6.72 11.44
N THR A 23 -10.74 -7.63 10.77
CA THR A 23 -10.50 -9.06 10.81
C THR A 23 -9.47 -9.51 9.78
N CYS A 24 -8.96 -10.73 9.94
CA CYS A 24 -8.04 -11.35 8.99
C CYS A 24 -8.68 -11.52 7.60
N SER A 25 -9.97 -11.85 7.54
CA SER A 25 -10.71 -11.96 6.27
C SER A 25 -10.81 -10.61 5.54
N GLU A 26 -11.06 -9.53 6.27
CA GLU A 26 -11.08 -8.17 5.71
C GLU A 26 -9.70 -7.72 5.24
N ALA A 27 -8.64 -8.08 5.96
CA ALA A 27 -7.26 -7.84 5.52
C ALA A 27 -6.96 -8.51 4.17
N HIS A 28 -7.37 -9.78 4.02
CA HIS A 28 -7.25 -10.52 2.76
C HIS A 28 -8.01 -9.85 1.62
N LYS A 29 -9.31 -9.55 1.82
CA LYS A 29 -10.13 -8.86 0.81
C LYS A 29 -9.54 -7.50 0.40
N SER A 30 -9.02 -6.76 1.37
CA SER A 30 -8.43 -5.43 1.15
C SER A 30 -7.09 -5.46 0.41
N CYS A 31 -6.43 -6.62 0.34
CA CYS A 31 -5.23 -6.83 -0.46
C CYS A 31 -5.55 -7.47 -1.83
N MET A 32 -6.83 -7.76 -2.12
CA MET A 32 -7.25 -8.27 -3.42
C MET A 32 -7.46 -7.12 -4.43
N PRO A 33 -7.42 -7.41 -5.75
CA PRO A 33 -7.47 -6.40 -6.82
C PRO A 33 -8.73 -5.54 -6.90
N ALA A 34 -9.74 -5.76 -6.06
CA ALA A 34 -10.98 -5.02 -6.14
C ALA A 34 -10.78 -3.62 -5.57
N PHE A 35 -10.85 -2.62 -6.45
CA PHE A 35 -10.88 -1.20 -6.14
C PHE A 35 -9.57 -0.51 -5.73
N VAL A 36 -8.42 -0.91 -6.27
CA VAL A 36 -7.15 -0.17 -6.10
C VAL A 36 -7.26 1.33 -6.46
N PHE A 37 -8.22 1.69 -7.32
CA PHE A 37 -8.51 3.06 -7.73
C PHE A 37 -9.63 3.73 -6.93
N SER A 38 -10.38 3.02 -6.08
CA SER A 38 -11.43 3.65 -5.25
C SER A 38 -10.89 4.08 -3.89
N VAL A 39 -11.62 4.99 -3.25
CA VAL A 39 -11.36 5.41 -1.85
C VAL A 39 -11.47 4.21 -0.91
N ALA A 40 -12.50 3.36 -1.08
CA ALA A 40 -12.71 2.19 -0.24
C ALA A 40 -11.54 1.19 -0.31
N GLY A 41 -10.98 0.93 -1.50
CA GLY A 41 -9.83 0.05 -1.64
C GLY A 41 -8.56 0.62 -1.02
N GLN A 42 -8.37 1.94 -1.10
CA GLN A 42 -7.24 2.61 -0.44
C GLN A 42 -7.34 2.58 1.08
N VAL A 43 -8.54 2.81 1.63
CA VAL A 43 -8.81 2.70 3.06
C VAL A 43 -8.65 1.25 3.53
N GLY A 44 -9.22 0.29 2.80
CA GLY A 44 -9.06 -1.13 3.09
C GLY A 44 -7.59 -1.54 3.13
N PHE A 45 -6.80 -1.14 2.14
CA PHE A 45 -5.38 -1.50 2.11
C PHE A 45 -4.58 -0.85 3.25
N ARG A 46 -4.91 0.38 3.66
CA ARG A 46 -4.31 0.99 4.86
C ARG A 46 -4.60 0.17 6.12
N ASN A 47 -5.86 -0.22 6.30
CA ASN A 47 -6.28 -1.04 7.45
C ASN A 47 -5.63 -2.43 7.41
N ALA A 48 -5.45 -3.01 6.22
CA ALA A 48 -4.73 -4.26 6.04
C ALA A 48 -3.25 -4.13 6.43
N LEU A 49 -2.56 -3.05 6.04
CA LEU A 49 -1.18 -2.81 6.45
C LEU A 49 -1.07 -2.71 7.98
N GLU A 50 -1.98 -1.97 8.62
CA GLU A 50 -2.01 -1.85 10.09
C GLU A 50 -2.25 -3.21 10.75
N HIS A 51 -3.24 -3.97 10.28
CA HIS A 51 -3.53 -5.31 10.80
C HIS A 51 -2.34 -6.28 10.66
N LEU A 52 -1.63 -6.24 9.53
CA LEU A 52 -0.53 -7.16 9.22
C LEU A 52 0.75 -6.87 10.01
N VAL A 53 0.87 -5.69 10.62
CA VAL A 53 1.97 -5.37 11.54
C VAL A 53 1.91 -6.28 12.77
N ASP A 54 0.72 -6.36 13.38
CA ASP A 54 0.53 -7.01 14.69
C ASP A 54 -0.04 -8.43 14.62
N CYS A 55 -0.80 -8.75 13.57
CA CYS A 55 -1.46 -10.05 13.48
C CYS A 55 -0.45 -11.19 13.31
N ARG A 56 -0.55 -12.20 14.19
CA ARG A 56 0.31 -13.39 14.20
C ARG A 56 -0.39 -14.67 13.72
N LYS A 57 -1.68 -14.60 13.37
CA LYS A 57 -2.45 -15.77 12.93
C LYS A 57 -1.87 -16.35 11.64
N LYS A 58 -1.91 -17.69 11.52
CA LYS A 58 -1.34 -18.43 10.38
C LYS A 58 -1.89 -17.95 9.02
N GLU A 59 -3.18 -17.63 8.96
CA GLU A 59 -3.84 -17.07 7.77
C GLU A 59 -3.26 -15.73 7.31
N CYS A 60 -2.80 -14.87 8.24
CA CYS A 60 -2.18 -13.59 7.92
C CYS A 60 -0.69 -13.68 7.64
N GLN A 61 -0.01 -14.76 8.06
CA GLN A 61 1.43 -14.92 7.80
C GLN A 61 1.72 -15.02 6.30
N GLY A 62 0.92 -15.78 5.55
CA GLY A 62 1.03 -15.88 4.10
C GLY A 62 0.80 -14.54 3.40
N LEU A 63 -0.26 -13.82 3.81
CA LEU A 63 -0.56 -12.49 3.28
C LEU A 63 0.54 -11.47 3.60
N ARG A 64 1.05 -11.47 4.85
CA ARG A 64 2.15 -10.61 5.29
C ARG A 64 3.41 -10.83 4.46
N LYS A 65 3.75 -12.09 4.18
CA LYS A 65 4.88 -12.44 3.31
C LYS A 65 4.68 -11.86 1.91
N LYS A 66 3.50 -12.05 1.32
CA LYS A 66 3.16 -11.53 0.00
C LYS A 66 3.25 -10.00 -0.08
N VAL A 67 2.61 -9.30 0.86
CA VAL A 67 2.64 -7.84 0.92
C VAL A 67 4.09 -7.34 1.06
N ARG A 68 4.88 -7.96 1.93
CA ARG A 68 6.30 -7.63 2.10
C ARG A 68 7.10 -7.80 0.80
N GLU A 69 6.95 -8.93 0.13
CA GLU A 69 7.64 -9.22 -1.13
C GLU A 69 7.23 -8.22 -2.23
N SER A 70 5.93 -7.93 -2.36
CA SER A 70 5.42 -6.93 -3.31
C SER A 70 5.93 -5.52 -2.99
N MET A 71 5.97 -5.13 -1.71
CA MET A 71 6.55 -3.85 -1.30
C MET A 71 8.03 -3.78 -1.66
N HIS A 72 8.81 -4.83 -1.34
CA HIS A 72 10.23 -4.88 -1.63
C HIS A 72 10.52 -4.79 -3.13
N ALA A 73 9.78 -5.57 -3.93
CA ALA A 73 9.91 -5.56 -5.39
C ALA A 73 9.57 -4.19 -5.98
N LYS A 74 8.47 -3.57 -5.53
CA LYS A 74 8.07 -2.25 -6.02
C LYS A 74 9.08 -1.16 -5.61
N ILE A 75 9.59 -1.16 -4.39
CA ILE A 75 10.62 -0.19 -3.95
C ILE A 75 11.89 -0.33 -4.79
N LYS A 76 12.34 -1.57 -5.05
CA LYS A 76 13.49 -1.84 -5.93
C LYS A 76 13.28 -1.30 -7.34
N TRP A 77 12.09 -1.55 -7.91
CA TRP A 77 11.75 -1.03 -9.22
C TRP A 77 11.72 0.51 -9.24
N LEU A 78 11.07 1.16 -8.27
CA LEU A 78 11.03 2.63 -8.18
C LEU A 78 12.43 3.25 -8.04
N PHE A 79 13.34 2.58 -7.33
CA PHE A 79 14.73 3.00 -7.22
C PHE A 79 15.46 2.93 -8.57
N ALA A 80 15.30 1.82 -9.30
CA ALA A 80 15.92 1.64 -10.62
C ALA A 80 15.41 2.64 -11.67
N GLU A 81 14.13 3.00 -11.61
CA GLU A 81 13.48 3.98 -12.49
C GLU A 81 13.66 5.43 -12.04
N ASN A 82 14.38 5.69 -10.94
CA ASN A 82 14.51 7.01 -10.32
C ASN A 82 13.15 7.69 -10.03
N ALA A 83 12.11 6.90 -9.75
CA ALA A 83 10.73 7.32 -9.53
C ALA A 83 10.35 7.20 -8.05
N LEU A 84 11.07 7.89 -7.17
CA LEU A 84 10.97 7.71 -5.71
C LEU A 84 9.60 8.16 -5.17
N LEU A 85 8.86 7.25 -4.52
CA LEU A 85 7.55 7.54 -3.89
C LEU A 85 7.63 7.42 -2.38
N GLY A 86 6.71 8.07 -1.66
CA GLY A 86 6.77 8.24 -0.22
C GLY A 86 7.00 9.70 0.18
N CYS A 87 6.66 10.04 1.42
CA CYS A 87 6.94 11.37 1.96
C CYS A 87 8.42 11.46 2.41
N MET A 88 8.87 12.67 2.75
CA MET A 88 10.25 12.92 3.20
C MET A 88 10.67 12.06 4.39
N GLU A 89 9.73 11.73 5.29
CA GLU A 89 10.00 10.88 6.46
C GLU A 89 10.38 9.45 6.08
N CYS A 90 9.79 8.92 4.99
CA CYS A 90 10.04 7.54 4.59
C CYS A 90 10.97 7.37 3.39
N GLN A 91 11.06 8.34 2.49
CA GLN A 91 11.95 8.23 1.33
C GLN A 91 13.42 8.02 1.74
N SER A 92 13.89 8.74 2.76
CA SER A 92 15.27 8.68 3.24
C SER A 92 15.70 7.27 3.63
N PHE A 93 14.84 6.55 4.35
CA PHE A 93 15.12 5.17 4.74
C PHE A 93 14.75 4.15 3.66
N LEU A 94 13.75 4.40 2.83
CA LEU A 94 13.30 3.47 1.79
C LEU A 94 14.30 3.29 0.65
N TYR A 95 14.97 4.36 0.24
CA TYR A 95 15.78 4.36 -0.98
C TYR A 95 17.29 4.43 -0.74
N GLY A 96 17.73 4.79 0.46
CA GLY A 96 19.15 4.89 0.79
C GLY A 96 19.94 5.75 -0.22
N SER A 97 21.27 5.70 -0.15
CA SER A 97 22.14 6.39 -1.11
C SER A 97 22.61 5.48 -2.24
N ARG A 98 22.67 4.16 -2.01
CA ARG A 98 23.24 3.17 -2.96
C ARG A 98 22.28 2.04 -3.29
N GLN A 99 21.33 1.74 -2.41
CA GLN A 99 20.39 0.65 -2.57
C GLN A 99 19.14 0.89 -1.72
N PRO A 100 17.98 0.38 -2.16
CA PRO A 100 16.75 0.44 -1.39
C PRO A 100 16.82 -0.41 -0.12
N MET A 101 15.95 -0.09 0.84
CA MET A 101 15.79 -0.82 2.08
C MET A 101 15.40 -2.28 1.83
N ASN A 102 16.11 -3.20 2.49
CA ASN A 102 15.75 -4.61 2.48
C ASN A 102 14.54 -4.86 3.37
N LEU A 103 13.35 -5.00 2.77
CA LEU A 103 12.14 -5.34 3.51
C LEU A 103 12.02 -6.83 3.87
N GLY A 104 12.99 -7.68 3.50
CA GLY A 104 13.06 -9.07 3.97
C GLY A 104 13.17 -9.16 5.49
N GLU A 105 13.86 -8.19 6.10
CA GLU A 105 13.94 -8.03 7.54
C GLU A 105 12.60 -7.60 8.13
N ASN A 106 12.09 -8.34 9.12
CA ASN A 106 10.76 -8.09 9.67
C ASN A 106 10.61 -6.68 10.26
N LYS A 107 11.66 -6.13 10.87
CA LYS A 107 11.66 -4.76 11.43
C LYS A 107 11.41 -3.70 10.35
N ASN A 108 12.05 -3.84 9.18
CA ASN A 108 11.95 -2.87 8.09
C ASN A 108 10.56 -2.91 7.46
N PHE A 109 10.00 -4.12 7.31
CA PHE A 109 8.60 -4.29 6.91
C PHE A 109 7.64 -3.61 7.89
N VAL A 110 7.78 -3.88 9.20
CA VAL A 110 6.90 -3.32 10.24
C VAL A 110 6.93 -1.80 10.23
N LEU A 111 8.13 -1.21 10.22
CA LEU A 111 8.30 0.25 10.18
C LEU A 111 7.62 0.86 8.94
N THR A 112 7.87 0.29 7.78
CA THR A 112 7.31 0.78 6.52
C THR A 112 5.79 0.62 6.45
N ALA A 113 5.28 -0.57 6.79
CA ALA A 113 3.85 -0.86 6.76
C ALA A 113 3.09 0.03 7.75
N HIS A 114 3.62 0.20 8.97
CA HIS A 114 3.04 1.08 9.98
C HIS A 114 2.99 2.54 9.51
N HIS A 115 4.09 3.06 8.95
CA HIS A 115 4.10 4.41 8.40
C HIS A 115 3.10 4.57 7.26
N LEU A 116 3.08 3.63 6.30
CA LEU A 116 2.16 3.69 5.17
C LEU A 116 0.70 3.53 5.59
N ALA A 117 0.37 2.80 6.65
CA ALA A 117 -1.00 2.71 7.13
C ALA A 117 -1.54 4.07 7.62
N LYS A 118 -0.69 4.89 8.25
CA LYS A 118 -1.09 6.12 8.95
C LYS A 118 -0.85 7.40 8.16
N CYS A 119 0.15 7.43 7.29
CA CYS A 119 0.54 8.65 6.58
C CYS A 119 -0.52 9.09 5.53
N SER A 120 -1.01 10.32 5.64
CA SER A 120 -1.98 10.92 4.72
C SER A 120 -1.35 11.55 3.47
N HIS A 121 -0.03 11.68 3.42
CA HIS A 121 0.68 12.35 2.32
C HIS A 121 0.42 11.69 0.95
N ASP A 122 0.21 12.49 -0.11
CA ASP A 122 -0.15 11.98 -1.44
C ASP A 122 0.92 11.03 -2.02
N SER A 123 2.21 11.37 -1.89
CA SER A 123 3.30 10.49 -2.31
C SER A 123 3.27 9.11 -1.61
N CYS A 124 2.87 9.04 -0.33
CA CYS A 124 2.64 7.78 0.36
C CYS A 124 1.38 7.06 -0.15
N ALA A 125 0.33 7.81 -0.51
CA ALA A 125 -0.86 7.24 -1.16
C ALA A 125 -0.53 6.63 -2.53
N ARG A 126 0.29 7.29 -3.33
CA ARG A 126 0.82 6.77 -4.60
C ARG A 126 1.64 5.51 -4.39
N LEU A 127 2.52 5.49 -3.37
CA LEU A 127 3.28 4.28 -3.02
C LEU A 127 2.35 3.13 -2.62
N ARG A 128 1.38 3.36 -1.74
CA ARG A 128 0.37 2.36 -1.35
C ARG A 128 -0.35 1.78 -2.56
N ARG A 129 -0.84 2.62 -3.47
CA ARG A 129 -1.51 2.19 -4.71
C ARG A 129 -0.57 1.35 -5.57
N SER A 130 0.68 1.79 -5.73
CA SER A 130 1.70 1.06 -6.50
C SER A 130 1.97 -0.34 -5.94
N VAL A 131 2.07 -0.45 -4.62
CA VAL A 131 2.23 -1.74 -3.92
C VAL A 131 0.99 -2.62 -4.11
N LEU A 132 -0.22 -2.06 -3.94
CA LEU A 132 -1.47 -2.81 -4.11
C LEU A 132 -1.62 -3.34 -5.55
N LEU A 133 -1.21 -2.56 -6.56
CA LEU A 133 -1.12 -3.02 -7.95
C LEU A 133 -0.14 -4.20 -8.10
N THR A 134 1.05 -4.13 -7.49
CA THR A 134 2.01 -5.23 -7.50
C THR A 134 1.46 -6.48 -6.80
N ILE A 135 0.71 -6.32 -5.71
CA ILE A 135 0.04 -7.43 -5.04
C ILE A 135 -0.98 -8.06 -5.99
N ARG A 136 -1.85 -7.26 -6.64
CA ARG A 136 -2.79 -7.76 -7.65
C ARG A 136 -2.08 -8.57 -8.74
N ASP A 137 -1.05 -8.00 -9.35
CA ASP A 137 -0.39 -8.61 -10.50
C ASP A 137 0.30 -9.93 -10.10
N SER A 138 0.73 -10.06 -8.84
CA SER A 138 1.24 -11.31 -8.28
C SER A 138 0.16 -12.36 -7.92
N VAL A 139 -1.14 -12.02 -8.01
CA VAL A 139 -2.27 -12.95 -7.80
C VAL A 139 -2.88 -13.35 -9.15
N SER A 140 -2.82 -12.47 -10.16
CA SER A 140 -3.36 -12.68 -11.50
C SER A 140 -2.24 -12.99 -12.50
N PRO A 141 -1.83 -14.26 -12.68
CA PRO A 141 -0.85 -14.62 -13.71
C PRO A 141 -1.38 -14.49 -15.15
N SER A 142 -2.64 -14.11 -15.37
CA SER A 142 -3.23 -14.01 -16.71
C SER A 142 -3.60 -12.57 -17.08
N ALA A 143 -2.60 -11.85 -17.59
CA ALA A 143 -2.76 -10.91 -18.69
C ALA A 143 -1.44 -10.81 -19.46
N THR A 144 -0.77 -11.95 -19.66
CA THR A 144 0.28 -12.06 -20.67
C THR A 144 -0.37 -11.90 -22.04
N SER A 145 -0.26 -10.71 -22.64
CA SER A 145 0.00 -10.39 -24.06
C SER A 145 -0.66 -11.20 -25.20
N LYS A 146 -1.51 -12.20 -24.94
CA LYS A 146 -2.18 -13.07 -25.90
C LYS A 146 -3.65 -12.71 -26.10
N ASP A 147 -4.22 -11.86 -25.25
CA ASP A 147 -5.59 -11.36 -25.39
C ASP A 147 -5.66 -10.00 -26.11
N LEU A 148 -4.58 -9.59 -26.78
CA LEU A 148 -4.48 -8.36 -27.59
C LEU A 148 -4.08 -8.64 -29.05
N MET A 149 -4.32 -9.85 -29.54
CA MET A 149 -4.29 -10.18 -30.97
C MET A 149 -5.64 -10.73 -31.42
#